data_AF-A0A2V9N6J5-F1
#
_entry.id   AF-A0A2V9N6J5-F1
#
_cell.length_a   1.000
_cell.length_b   1.000
_cell.length_c   1.000
_cell.angle_alpha   90.00
_cell.angle_beta   90.00
_cell.angle_gamma   90.00
#
_symmetry.space_group_name_H-M   'P 1'
#
loop_
_entity.id
_entity.type
_entity.pdbx_description
1 polymer ?
#
loop_
_entity_poly.entity_id
_entity_poly.type
_entity_poly.pdbx_seq_one_letter_code
_entity_poly.pdbx_strand_id
1 'polypeptide(L)'
;MPDFLLEIGTEEIPARMIDAASVELRERVNKLLERERLPASGPISYLDTPRRLSFLATNIPAAQPDVTEQVNGPAVSVAFKDGKPGPAAQHFAKKAGVEISQLERVTTPKGEYLSAKITTRGRSAAEILAESLPREIASIYWPKNMYWSKPSERFVRPVRWLVAMLDDQVVPLEFDGVTAGRESRGHRMLSSGSVTIPRAGAAYVDALRSAKVLGREAREQQIRKELDSATRQVAGARWREDKSLLETVVNLTEWPSVVLGSFDREYLQLPEEVLVTVMRDHQKYFAVEDGKGKLLPNFLAVLNTDGDPQGLIRHGNERVLRARFNDAKFFWETDQKHPLRERLPRLRNVTFQKDFGSYYDKTMRVQRLCSWTCELIRDAGLQIRPGVVHKAACLAKTDLTTELVKEFTGLQGIVGGLYAQVQDLDRGMPNETRQAIADTIYDQYQP
;
A
#
# COMPACT_ATOMS: atom_id res chain seq x y z
N MET A 1 -19.93 22.98 14.91
CA MET A 1 -19.54 21.74 14.21
C MET A 1 -18.03 21.74 14.19
N PRO A 2 -17.36 20.91 15.01
CA PRO A 2 -15.90 20.86 15.05
C PRO A 2 -15.29 20.09 13.88
N ASP A 3 -14.03 20.39 13.57
CA ASP A 3 -13.20 19.49 12.77
C ASP A 3 -12.70 18.34 13.64
N PHE A 4 -12.73 17.11 13.12
CA PHE A 4 -12.24 15.92 13.80
C PHE A 4 -10.92 15.44 13.18
N LEU A 5 -9.90 15.28 14.03
CA LEU A 5 -8.60 14.71 13.70
C LEU A 5 -8.38 13.40 14.46
N LEU A 6 -7.91 12.38 13.76
CA LEU A 6 -7.21 11.24 14.35
C LEU A 6 -5.84 11.08 13.68
N GLU A 7 -4.81 10.85 14.48
CA GLU A 7 -3.50 10.38 14.05
C GLU A 7 -3.12 9.13 14.85
N ILE A 8 -2.70 8.09 14.14
CA ILE A 8 -2.13 6.88 14.69
C ILE A 8 -0.65 6.86 14.35
N GLY A 9 0.17 7.15 15.36
CA GLY A 9 1.62 7.14 15.24
C GLY A 9 2.22 5.78 15.53
N THR A 10 3.14 5.33 14.68
CA THR A 10 3.74 3.99 14.75
C THR A 10 5.25 4.02 14.49
N GLU A 11 5.89 2.87 14.65
CA GLU A 11 7.17 2.61 13.96
C GLU A 11 6.97 2.44 12.44
N GLU A 12 8.04 2.21 11.69
CA GLU A 12 7.98 2.21 10.22
C GLU A 12 7.14 1.07 9.64
N ILE A 13 5.98 1.43 9.11
CA ILE A 13 5.06 0.59 8.36
C ILE A 13 5.73 0.20 7.04
N PRO A 14 5.70 -1.07 6.62
CA PRO A 14 6.17 -1.47 5.30
C PRO A 14 5.47 -0.67 4.19
N ALA A 15 6.23 -0.02 3.31
CA ALA A 15 5.72 0.90 2.28
C ALA A 15 4.54 0.35 1.47
N ARG A 16 4.58 -0.96 1.12
CA ARG A 16 3.53 -1.65 0.35
C ARG A 16 2.17 -1.75 1.06
N MET A 17 2.10 -1.47 2.36
CA MET A 17 0.89 -1.63 3.17
C MET A 17 0.21 -0.29 3.50
N ILE A 18 0.89 0.84 3.30
CA ILE A 18 0.41 2.16 3.75
C ILE A 18 -0.85 2.57 2.99
N ASP A 19 -0.83 2.53 1.66
CA ASP A 19 -1.92 3.06 0.83
C ASP A 19 -3.25 2.35 1.09
N ALA A 20 -3.23 1.01 1.10
CA ALA A 20 -4.42 0.21 1.37
C ALA A 20 -4.97 0.49 2.79
N ALA A 21 -4.08 0.59 3.79
CA ALA A 21 -4.48 0.86 5.17
C ALA A 21 -5.05 2.27 5.36
N SER A 22 -4.47 3.28 4.70
CA SER A 22 -4.98 4.66 4.72
C SER A 22 -6.39 4.75 4.12
N VAL A 23 -6.61 4.10 2.98
CA VAL A 23 -7.91 4.05 2.32
C VAL A 23 -8.94 3.33 3.19
N GLU A 24 -8.58 2.15 3.71
CA GLU A 24 -9.47 1.36 4.57
C GLU A 24 -9.84 2.11 5.85
N LEU A 25 -8.87 2.71 6.54
CA LEU A 25 -9.12 3.48 7.76
C LEU A 25 -10.06 4.66 7.50
N ARG A 26 -9.84 5.40 6.41
CA ARG A 26 -10.72 6.49 6.00
C ARG A 26 -12.16 6.01 5.78
N GLU A 27 -12.34 4.90 5.09
CA GLU A 27 -13.68 4.34 4.84
C GLU A 27 -14.37 3.86 6.12
N ARG A 28 -13.62 3.22 7.02
CA ARG A 28 -14.14 2.77 8.32
C ARG A 28 -14.62 3.95 9.16
N VAL A 29 -13.83 5.02 9.21
CA VAL A 29 -14.19 6.22 9.96
C VAL A 29 -15.39 6.91 9.33
N ASN A 30 -15.44 7.01 8.01
CA ASN A 30 -16.61 7.58 7.34
C ASN A 30 -17.88 6.80 7.69
N LYS A 31 -17.83 5.47 7.61
CA LYS A 31 -18.95 4.59 7.99
C LYS A 31 -19.32 4.70 9.47
N LEU A 32 -18.33 4.85 10.36
CA LEU A 32 -18.55 5.12 11.78
C LEU A 32 -19.32 6.43 11.96
N LEU A 33 -18.85 7.52 11.36
CA LEU A 33 -19.49 8.83 11.47
C LEU A 33 -20.91 8.82 10.92
N GLU A 34 -21.16 8.15 9.79
CA GLU A 34 -22.50 7.99 9.22
C GLU A 34 -23.43 7.18 10.15
N ARG A 35 -22.96 6.00 10.60
CA ARG A 35 -23.71 5.12 11.51
C ARG A 35 -24.10 5.83 12.80
N GLU A 36 -23.18 6.62 13.34
CA GLU A 36 -23.38 7.35 14.58
C GLU A 36 -24.07 8.71 14.38
N ARG A 37 -24.56 9.03 13.16
CA ARG A 37 -25.25 10.30 12.86
C ARG A 37 -24.40 11.54 13.15
N LEU A 38 -23.10 11.42 12.90
CA LEU A 38 -22.09 12.47 12.96
C LEU A 38 -21.43 12.73 11.59
N PRO A 39 -22.18 12.83 10.48
CA PRO A 39 -21.59 12.94 9.15
C PRO A 39 -20.71 14.19 9.01
N ALA A 40 -19.57 14.04 8.33
CA ALA A 40 -18.74 15.17 7.96
C ALA A 40 -19.43 16.02 6.88
N SER A 41 -19.13 17.32 6.84
CA SER A 41 -19.69 18.23 5.82
C SER A 41 -19.09 18.04 4.43
N GLY A 42 -18.01 17.25 4.30
CA GLY A 42 -17.30 17.01 3.06
C GLY A 42 -16.48 15.71 3.10
N PRO A 43 -15.68 15.44 2.05
CA PRO A 43 -14.86 14.23 2.00
C PRO A 43 -13.83 14.23 3.13
N ILE A 44 -13.68 13.08 3.79
CA ILE A 44 -12.63 12.86 4.77
C ILE A 44 -11.29 12.82 4.03
N SER A 45 -10.37 13.70 4.43
CA SER A 45 -8.99 13.71 3.93
C SER A 45 -8.09 12.88 4.83
N TYR A 46 -6.93 12.45 4.32
CA TYR A 46 -5.95 11.69 5.10
C TYR A 46 -4.54 12.15 4.80
N LEU A 47 -3.66 11.95 5.79
CA LEU A 47 -2.23 12.13 5.67
C LEU A 47 -1.57 10.88 6.23
N ASP A 48 -0.79 10.22 5.38
CA ASP A 48 0.00 9.06 5.73
C ASP A 48 1.49 9.37 5.59
N THR A 49 2.30 8.60 6.32
CA THR A 49 3.74 8.53 6.19
C THR A 49 4.20 7.13 6.61
N PRO A 50 5.49 6.75 6.43
CA PRO A 50 6.00 5.51 7.00
C PRO A 50 5.69 5.30 8.48
N ARG A 51 5.44 6.36 9.25
CA ARG A 51 5.26 6.31 10.71
C ARG A 51 3.89 6.78 11.19
N ARG A 52 2.96 7.11 10.28
CA ARG A 52 1.63 7.54 10.70
C ARG A 52 0.55 7.24 9.67
N LEU A 53 -0.65 7.02 10.20
CA LEU A 53 -1.89 7.09 9.45
C LEU A 53 -2.76 8.13 10.15
N SER A 54 -3.22 9.14 9.43
CA SER A 54 -4.09 10.17 10.00
C SER A 54 -5.20 10.54 9.05
N PHE A 55 -6.33 10.98 9.59
CA PHE A 55 -7.43 11.50 8.81
C PHE A 55 -8.05 12.73 9.47
N LEU A 56 -8.70 13.52 8.63
CA LEU A 56 -9.37 14.75 9.00
C LEU A 56 -10.77 14.76 8.40
N ALA A 57 -11.78 14.86 9.27
CA ALA A 57 -13.18 15.02 8.92
C ALA A 57 -13.62 16.44 9.29
N THR A 58 -14.10 17.21 8.31
CA THR A 58 -14.44 18.63 8.50
C THR A 58 -15.87 18.81 8.98
N ASN A 59 -16.08 19.71 9.95
CA ASN A 59 -17.39 20.15 10.43
C ASN A 59 -18.36 18.98 10.74
N ILE A 60 -17.96 18.06 11.61
CA ILE A 60 -18.88 17.03 12.12
C ILE A 60 -19.84 17.64 13.17
N PRO A 61 -21.02 17.05 13.43
CA PRO A 61 -21.85 17.43 14.57
C PRO A 61 -21.10 17.26 15.90
N ALA A 62 -21.29 18.19 16.83
CA ALA A 62 -20.66 18.10 18.17
C ALA A 62 -21.33 17.03 19.06
N ALA A 63 -22.56 16.66 18.72
CA ALA A 63 -23.35 15.62 19.36
C ALA A 63 -24.34 15.04 18.34
N GLN A 64 -24.84 13.84 18.63
CA GLN A 64 -25.98 13.28 17.92
C GLN A 64 -27.21 14.19 18.07
N PRO A 65 -28.11 14.21 17.08
CA PRO A 65 -29.40 14.85 17.27
C PRO A 65 -30.22 14.11 18.33
N ASP A 66 -30.96 14.86 19.14
CA ASP A 66 -31.95 14.30 20.05
C ASP A 66 -33.00 13.51 19.24
N VAL A 67 -33.40 12.36 19.76
CA VAL A 67 -34.41 11.50 19.13
C VAL A 67 -35.69 11.62 19.94
N THR A 68 -36.77 12.05 19.30
CA THR A 68 -38.09 12.05 19.92
C THR A 68 -38.93 10.94 19.30
N GLU A 69 -39.32 9.97 20.11
CA GLU A 69 -40.17 8.84 19.71
C GLU A 69 -41.52 8.94 20.40
N GLN A 70 -42.59 8.57 19.68
CA GLN A 70 -43.91 8.43 20.26
C GLN A 70 -44.11 6.97 20.68
N VAL A 71 -44.20 6.74 21.98
CA VAL A 71 -44.43 5.41 22.54
C VAL A 71 -45.89 5.29 22.95
N ASN A 72 -46.56 4.22 22.49
CA ASN A 72 -47.92 3.91 22.90
C ASN A 72 -47.91 3.20 24.26
N GLY A 73 -48.74 3.71 25.16
CA GLY A 73 -48.99 3.18 26.49
C GLY A 73 -50.27 2.33 26.54
N PRO A 74 -50.86 2.14 27.72
CA PRO A 74 -52.09 1.36 27.89
C PRO A 74 -53.31 2.05 27.25
N ALA A 75 -54.36 1.27 26.98
CA ALA A 75 -55.65 1.79 26.51
C ALA A 75 -56.22 2.83 27.51
N VAL A 76 -56.87 3.88 27.01
CA VAL A 76 -57.43 4.97 27.85
C VAL A 76 -58.39 4.42 28.90
N SER A 77 -59.20 3.41 28.55
CA SER A 77 -60.14 2.74 29.45
C SER A 77 -59.48 1.98 30.61
N VAL A 78 -58.24 1.53 30.45
CA VAL A 78 -57.44 0.88 31.50
C VAL A 78 -56.69 1.92 32.32
N ALA A 79 -56.28 3.00 31.68
CA ALA A 79 -55.41 4.02 32.26
C ALA A 79 -56.16 5.07 33.09
N PHE A 80 -57.41 5.36 32.74
CA PHE A 80 -58.28 6.32 33.45
C PHE A 80 -59.54 5.62 33.97
N LYS A 81 -59.86 5.81 35.25
CA LYS A 81 -61.14 5.39 35.86
C LYS A 81 -61.84 6.62 36.41
N ASP A 82 -63.13 6.78 36.09
CA ASP A 82 -63.95 7.93 36.51
C ASP A 82 -63.30 9.30 36.20
N GLY A 83 -62.63 9.40 35.05
CA GLY A 83 -61.91 10.61 34.64
C GLY A 83 -60.62 10.91 35.40
N LYS A 84 -60.22 10.07 36.37
CA LYS A 84 -58.98 10.21 37.14
C LYS A 84 -57.89 9.24 36.66
N PRO A 85 -56.61 9.68 36.61
CA PRO A 85 -55.51 8.82 36.20
C PRO A 85 -55.28 7.71 37.24
N GLY A 86 -55.41 6.45 36.79
CA GLY A 86 -55.17 5.27 37.62
C GLY A 86 -53.70 4.84 37.63
N PRO A 87 -53.37 3.73 38.34
CA PRO A 87 -51.99 3.24 38.48
C PRO A 87 -51.29 2.97 37.14
N ALA A 88 -52.03 2.53 36.12
CA ALA A 88 -51.47 2.26 34.79
C ALA A 88 -51.02 3.54 34.07
N ALA A 89 -51.76 4.65 34.19
CA ALA A 89 -51.35 5.95 33.65
C ALA A 89 -50.13 6.51 34.39
N GLN A 90 -50.11 6.40 35.72
CA GLN A 90 -49.00 6.87 36.57
C GLN A 90 -47.70 6.09 36.28
N HIS A 91 -47.78 4.77 36.16
CA HIS A 91 -46.63 3.93 35.85
C HIS A 91 -46.10 4.22 34.44
N PHE A 92 -46.99 4.40 33.47
CA PHE A 92 -46.60 4.74 32.10
C PHE A 92 -45.93 6.13 32.02
N ALA A 93 -46.51 7.16 32.64
CA ALA A 93 -45.92 8.50 32.73
C ALA A 93 -44.52 8.46 33.36
N LYS A 94 -44.38 7.77 34.50
CA LYS A 94 -43.09 7.60 35.19
C LYS A 94 -42.05 6.87 34.34
N LYS A 95 -42.46 5.80 33.63
CA LYS A 95 -41.57 5.05 32.72
C LYS A 95 -41.15 5.89 31.52
N ALA A 96 -42.05 6.73 31.01
CA ALA A 96 -41.79 7.64 29.90
C ALA A 96 -41.05 8.92 30.31
N GLY A 97 -40.87 9.17 31.61
CA GLY A 97 -40.16 10.35 32.13
C GLY A 97 -40.92 11.66 31.92
N VAL A 98 -42.25 11.61 31.75
CA VAL A 98 -43.12 12.78 31.50
C VAL A 98 -44.19 12.89 32.57
N GLU A 99 -44.74 14.09 32.76
CA GLU A 99 -45.88 14.30 33.64
C GLU A 99 -47.17 13.69 33.05
N ILE A 100 -48.11 13.27 33.91
CA ILE A 100 -49.37 12.66 33.45
C ILE A 100 -50.17 13.61 32.55
N SER A 101 -50.07 14.92 32.80
CA SER A 101 -50.69 15.97 31.99
C SER A 101 -50.10 16.09 30.57
N GLN A 102 -48.91 15.52 30.32
CA GLN A 102 -48.22 15.53 29.03
C GLN A 102 -48.52 14.27 28.19
N LEU A 103 -49.36 13.35 28.68
CA LEU A 103 -49.79 12.18 27.92
C LEU A 103 -50.83 12.57 26.87
N GLU A 104 -50.59 12.16 25.62
CA GLU A 104 -51.51 12.36 24.50
C GLU A 104 -52.40 11.14 24.31
N ARG A 105 -53.61 11.30 23.76
CA ARG A 105 -54.47 10.18 23.37
C ARG A 105 -54.35 9.95 21.88
N VAL A 106 -54.12 8.71 21.47
CA VAL A 106 -54.00 8.31 20.06
C VAL A 106 -55.05 7.28 19.73
N THR A 107 -55.85 7.56 18.70
CA THR A 107 -56.86 6.62 18.19
C THR A 107 -56.20 5.63 17.25
N THR A 108 -56.29 4.35 17.58
CA THR A 108 -55.83 3.24 16.73
C THR A 108 -57.02 2.38 16.32
N PRO A 109 -56.90 1.50 15.29
CA PRO A 109 -57.96 0.56 14.93
C PRO A 109 -58.41 -0.38 16.06
N LYS A 110 -57.60 -0.51 17.13
CA LYS A 110 -57.88 -1.34 18.31
C LYS A 110 -58.39 -0.53 19.52
N GLY A 111 -58.68 0.77 19.36
CA GLY A 111 -59.18 1.67 20.41
C GLY A 111 -58.28 2.87 20.69
N GLU A 112 -58.67 3.70 21.67
CA GLU A 112 -57.86 4.83 22.16
C GLU A 112 -56.79 4.37 23.14
N TYR A 113 -55.54 4.75 22.88
CA TYR A 113 -54.39 4.49 23.74
C TYR A 113 -53.77 5.79 24.23
N LEU A 114 -53.15 5.76 25.40
CA LEU A 114 -52.24 6.83 25.80
C LEU A 114 -50.97 6.74 24.97
N SER A 115 -50.32 7.86 24.73
CA SER A 115 -49.00 7.94 24.13
C SER A 115 -48.19 9.02 24.83
N ALA A 116 -46.87 8.82 24.86
CA ALA A 116 -45.93 9.81 25.35
C ALA A 116 -44.88 10.06 24.29
N LYS A 117 -44.49 11.33 24.13
CA LYS A 117 -43.29 11.70 23.37
C LYS A 117 -42.10 11.60 24.31
N ILE A 118 -41.22 10.64 24.05
CA ILE A 118 -39.99 10.43 24.83
C ILE A 118 -38.84 11.00 24.01
N THR A 119 -38.17 12.02 24.53
CA THR A 119 -36.97 12.59 23.91
C THR A 119 -35.72 12.01 24.58
N THR A 120 -34.95 11.24 23.82
CA THR A 120 -33.63 10.74 24.23
C THR A 120 -32.57 11.73 23.75
N ARG A 121 -31.80 12.28 24.70
CA ARG A 121 -30.70 13.19 24.37
C ARG A 121 -29.62 12.48 23.58
N GLY A 122 -29.12 13.13 22.53
CA GLY A 122 -27.98 12.65 21.77
C GLY A 122 -26.71 12.62 22.62
N ARG A 123 -25.85 11.62 22.36
CA ARG A 123 -24.53 11.55 22.98
C ARG A 123 -23.56 12.53 22.31
N SER A 124 -22.55 13.00 23.04
CA SER A 124 -21.53 13.86 22.45
C SER A 124 -20.67 13.10 21.45
N ALA A 125 -20.15 13.80 20.43
CA ALA A 125 -19.23 13.20 19.47
C ALA A 125 -17.97 12.66 20.16
N ALA A 126 -17.45 13.37 21.16
CA ALA A 126 -16.28 12.94 21.92
C ALA A 126 -16.47 11.57 22.59
N GLU A 127 -17.60 11.34 23.26
CA GLU A 127 -17.91 10.07 23.92
C GLU A 127 -18.05 8.93 22.91
N ILE A 128 -18.77 9.17 21.81
CA ILE A 128 -19.00 8.16 20.77
C ILE A 128 -17.68 7.75 20.11
N LEU A 129 -16.84 8.74 19.77
CA LEU A 129 -15.55 8.52 19.12
C LEU A 129 -14.58 7.79 20.05
N ALA A 130 -14.51 8.19 21.32
CA ALA A 130 -13.68 7.51 22.33
C ALA A 130 -14.06 6.03 22.51
N GLU A 131 -15.36 5.71 22.49
CA GLU A 131 -15.85 4.34 22.63
C GLU A 131 -15.65 3.49 21.36
N SER A 132 -15.87 4.08 20.19
CA SER A 132 -16.03 3.30 18.94
C SER A 132 -14.75 3.18 18.11
N LEU A 133 -13.91 4.22 18.08
CA LEU A 133 -12.70 4.24 17.26
C LEU A 133 -11.71 3.11 17.56
N PRO A 134 -11.47 2.69 18.82
CA PRO A 134 -10.51 1.61 19.09
C PRO A 134 -10.83 0.33 18.31
N ARG A 135 -12.12 0.02 18.13
CA ARG A 135 -12.57 -1.15 17.36
C ARG A 135 -12.32 -0.99 15.86
N GLU A 136 -12.55 0.22 15.32
CA GLU A 136 -12.29 0.49 13.91
C GLU A 136 -10.79 0.43 13.59
N ILE A 137 -9.93 0.94 14.49
CA ILE A 137 -8.47 0.87 14.39
C ILE A 137 -8.00 -0.60 14.44
N ALA A 138 -8.49 -1.38 15.39
CA ALA A 138 -8.13 -2.80 15.52
C ALA A 138 -8.56 -3.66 14.32
N SER A 139 -9.54 -3.18 13.54
CA SER A 139 -10.14 -3.95 12.44
C SER A 139 -9.47 -3.73 11.08
N ILE A 140 -8.46 -2.85 10.99
CA ILE A 140 -7.71 -2.62 9.75
C ILE A 140 -7.07 -3.94 9.29
N TYR A 141 -7.25 -4.28 8.02
CA TYR A 141 -6.64 -5.46 7.45
C TYR A 141 -5.16 -5.25 7.19
N TRP A 142 -4.34 -6.20 7.65
CA TRP A 142 -2.92 -6.25 7.38
C TRP A 142 -2.55 -7.61 6.80
N PRO A 143 -1.84 -7.66 5.66
CA PRO A 143 -1.36 -8.93 5.08
C PRO A 143 -0.44 -9.72 6.03
N LYS A 144 0.24 -9.00 6.93
CA LYS A 144 1.07 -9.58 7.99
C LYS A 144 0.96 -8.73 9.24
N ASN A 145 0.48 -9.34 10.31
CA ASN A 145 0.37 -8.71 11.63
C ASN A 145 1.57 -9.06 12.51
N MET A 146 1.88 -8.16 13.46
CA MET A 146 2.79 -8.44 14.57
C MET A 146 1.98 -8.61 15.86
N TYR A 147 2.50 -9.42 16.77
CA TYR A 147 1.99 -9.58 18.12
C TYR A 147 2.98 -8.92 19.09
N TRP A 148 2.47 -8.17 20.05
CA TRP A 148 3.30 -7.46 21.02
C TRP A 148 3.13 -8.04 22.43
N SER A 149 2.66 -7.22 23.36
CA SER A 149 2.52 -7.51 24.79
C SER A 149 1.41 -8.50 25.06
N LYS A 150 0.28 -8.38 24.36
CA LYS A 150 -0.87 -9.28 24.48
C LYS A 150 -1.31 -9.80 23.11
N PRO A 151 -1.81 -11.05 23.00
CA PRO A 151 -2.29 -11.60 21.72
C PRO A 151 -3.43 -10.82 21.06
N SER A 152 -4.13 -9.97 21.83
CA SER A 152 -5.20 -9.08 21.38
C SER A 152 -4.70 -7.77 20.76
N GLU A 153 -3.46 -7.34 21.07
CA GLU A 153 -2.85 -6.11 20.55
C GLU A 153 -2.24 -6.43 19.17
N ARG A 154 -3.04 -6.26 18.12
CA ARG A 154 -2.67 -6.58 16.74
C ARG A 154 -2.66 -5.32 15.90
N PHE A 155 -1.46 -4.97 15.43
CA PHE A 155 -1.27 -3.89 14.47
C PHE A 155 -0.03 -4.18 13.62
N VAL A 156 0.11 -3.50 12.48
CA VAL A 156 1.26 -3.72 11.58
C VAL A 156 2.61 -3.43 12.25
N ARG A 157 2.63 -2.46 13.18
CA ARG A 157 3.78 -1.96 13.93
C ARG A 157 3.31 -1.46 15.31
N PRO A 158 4.19 -1.33 16.31
CA PRO A 158 3.79 -0.80 17.60
C PRO A 158 3.24 0.62 17.45
N VAL A 159 2.07 0.88 18.04
CA VAL A 159 1.55 2.24 18.19
C VAL A 159 2.38 2.95 19.26
N ARG A 160 2.84 4.17 18.96
CA ARG A 160 3.78 4.94 19.78
C ARG A 160 3.18 6.25 20.29
N TRP A 161 2.24 6.85 19.55
CA TRP A 161 1.47 8.00 20.00
C TRP A 161 0.11 8.03 19.29
N LEU A 162 -0.85 8.73 19.90
CA LEU A 162 -2.15 9.01 19.32
C LEU A 162 -2.47 10.49 19.46
N VAL A 163 -3.01 11.09 18.40
CA VAL A 163 -3.65 12.41 18.46
C VAL A 163 -5.11 12.21 18.11
N ALA A 164 -6.02 12.66 18.96
CA ALA A 164 -7.45 12.63 18.68
C ALA A 164 -8.06 13.93 19.19
N MET A 165 -8.61 14.75 18.28
CA MET A 165 -9.07 16.09 18.62
C MET A 165 -10.36 16.47 17.90
N LEU A 166 -11.26 17.12 18.62
CA LEU A 166 -12.38 17.89 18.07
C LEU A 166 -12.01 19.36 18.21
N ASP A 167 -11.68 20.01 17.10
CA ASP A 167 -11.06 21.32 17.11
C ASP A 167 -9.82 21.33 18.01
N ASP A 168 -9.81 22.12 19.09
CA ASP A 168 -8.71 22.25 20.05
C ASP A 168 -8.88 21.35 21.30
N GLN A 169 -9.97 20.59 21.36
CA GLN A 169 -10.33 19.72 22.47
C GLN A 169 -9.89 18.28 22.20
N VAL A 170 -9.18 17.68 23.16
CA VAL A 170 -8.72 16.28 23.04
C VAL A 170 -9.90 15.33 23.26
N VAL A 171 -10.05 14.35 22.37
CA VAL A 171 -10.97 13.23 22.55
C VAL A 171 -10.30 12.21 23.50
N PRO A 172 -10.96 11.78 24.58
CA PRO A 172 -10.39 10.86 25.58
C PRO A 172 -10.35 9.41 25.07
N LEU A 173 -9.64 9.22 23.96
CA LEU A 173 -9.44 7.95 23.27
C LEU A 173 -8.21 7.23 23.83
N GLU A 174 -8.30 5.92 24.00
CA GLU A 174 -7.14 5.05 24.26
C GLU A 174 -7.16 3.87 23.28
N PHE A 175 -6.00 3.49 22.78
CA PHE A 175 -5.83 2.29 21.97
C PHE A 175 -4.53 1.59 22.35
N ASP A 176 -4.61 0.29 22.68
CA ASP A 176 -3.48 -0.56 23.07
C ASP A 176 -2.54 0.09 24.13
N GLY A 177 -3.13 0.71 25.16
CA GLY A 177 -2.39 1.35 26.25
C GLY A 177 -1.78 2.71 25.91
N VAL A 178 -2.04 3.25 24.72
CA VAL A 178 -1.64 4.59 24.30
C VAL A 178 -2.84 5.53 24.40
N THR A 179 -2.77 6.52 25.28
CA THR A 179 -3.80 7.56 25.41
C THR A 179 -3.58 8.65 24.36
N ALA A 180 -4.67 9.08 23.73
CA ALA A 180 -4.65 10.20 22.80
C ALA A 180 -4.39 11.53 23.51
N GLY A 181 -3.62 12.38 22.84
CA GLY A 181 -3.35 13.75 23.29
C GLY A 181 -3.33 14.72 22.11
N ARG A 182 -2.56 15.79 22.29
CA ARG A 182 -2.26 16.78 21.23
C ARG A 182 -0.83 16.68 20.71
N GLU A 183 -0.05 15.70 21.17
CA GLU A 183 1.37 15.58 20.84
C GLU A 183 1.58 14.58 19.70
N SER A 184 1.99 15.11 18.55
CA SER A 184 2.48 14.35 17.40
C SER A 184 4.01 14.25 17.43
N ARG A 185 4.60 13.72 16.36
CA ARG A 185 6.04 13.65 16.14
C ARG A 185 6.41 14.21 14.77
N GLY A 186 7.46 15.01 14.71
CA GLY A 186 8.07 15.46 13.45
C GLY A 186 9.02 14.41 12.88
N HIS A 187 9.75 14.79 11.83
CA HIS A 187 10.75 13.96 11.19
C HIS A 187 11.84 13.48 12.17
N ARG A 188 12.14 12.18 12.19
CA ARG A 188 13.01 11.56 13.21
C ARG A 188 14.39 12.21 13.33
N MET A 189 14.96 12.66 12.22
CA MET A 189 16.30 13.28 12.18
C MET A 189 16.30 14.78 11.93
N LEU A 190 15.21 15.34 11.40
CA LEU A 190 15.19 16.72 10.89
C LEU A 190 14.33 17.65 11.76
N SER A 191 13.77 17.14 12.86
CA SER A 191 12.98 17.92 13.80
C SER A 191 13.43 17.67 15.24
N SER A 192 12.93 18.51 16.16
CA SER A 192 13.12 18.39 17.61
C SER A 192 12.34 17.23 18.27
N GLY A 193 11.70 16.36 17.47
CA GLY A 193 10.92 15.24 17.98
C GLY A 193 9.44 15.58 18.15
N SER A 194 9.03 16.06 19.33
CA SER A 194 7.61 16.31 19.65
C SER A 194 7.04 17.52 18.90
N VAL A 195 5.77 17.42 18.50
CA VAL A 195 5.04 18.49 17.80
C VAL A 195 3.67 18.64 18.44
N THR A 196 3.44 19.74 19.12
CA THR A 196 2.13 20.07 19.69
C THR A 196 1.17 20.50 18.58
N ILE A 197 0.06 19.80 18.44
CA ILE A 197 -1.01 20.12 17.49
C ILE A 197 -1.98 21.10 18.18
N PRO A 198 -2.13 22.33 17.66
CA PRO A 198 -2.95 23.35 18.31
C PRO A 198 -4.45 23.09 18.11
N ARG A 199 -4.85 22.61 16.92
CA ARG A 199 -6.23 22.35 16.53
C ARG A 199 -6.26 21.30 15.41
N ALA A 200 -7.34 20.52 15.34
CA ALA A 200 -7.72 19.80 14.13
C ALA A 200 -7.86 20.75 12.93
N GLY A 201 -7.63 20.24 11.73
CA GLY A 201 -7.77 20.99 10.48
C GLY A 201 -6.42 21.35 9.84
N ALA A 202 -6.37 22.50 9.16
CA ALA A 202 -5.17 22.97 8.49
C ALA A 202 -3.96 23.14 9.45
N ALA A 203 -4.22 23.54 10.70
CA ALA A 203 -3.17 23.75 11.69
C ALA A 203 -2.38 22.47 12.03
N TYR A 204 -3.00 21.30 11.90
CA TYR A 204 -2.31 20.00 12.01
C TYR A 204 -1.30 19.80 10.86
N VAL A 205 -1.74 20.07 9.63
CA VAL A 205 -0.89 19.94 8.43
C VAL A 205 0.27 20.92 8.48
N ASP A 206 0.02 22.16 8.90
CA ASP A 206 1.05 23.20 9.02
C ASP A 206 2.07 22.90 10.13
N ALA A 207 1.61 22.37 11.27
CA ALA A 207 2.48 21.93 12.36
C ALA A 207 3.40 20.79 11.91
N LEU A 208 2.85 19.79 11.21
CA LEU A 208 3.63 18.69 10.65
C LEU A 208 4.62 19.14 9.58
N ARG A 209 4.22 20.02 8.67
CA ARG A 209 5.10 20.60 7.65
C ARG A 209 6.27 21.35 8.27
N SER A 210 6.00 22.17 9.29
CA SER A 210 7.05 22.90 10.05
C SER A 210 8.03 21.94 10.73
N ALA A 211 7.55 20.76 11.11
CA ALA A 211 8.34 19.68 11.68
C ALA A 211 8.88 18.68 10.64
N LYS A 212 8.99 19.10 9.38
CA LYS A 212 9.54 18.34 8.24
C LYS A 212 8.77 17.06 7.92
N VAL A 213 7.44 17.11 7.96
CA VAL A 213 6.57 16.00 7.55
C VAL A 213 5.60 16.49 6.48
N LEU A 214 5.64 15.86 5.31
CA LEU A 214 4.80 16.23 4.16
C LEU A 214 3.72 15.18 3.90
N GLY A 215 2.55 15.66 3.43
CA GLY A 215 1.52 14.79 2.88
C GLY A 215 1.96 14.12 1.57
N ARG A 216 1.28 13.03 1.18
CA ARG A 216 1.65 12.18 0.03
C ARG A 216 1.89 12.97 -1.26
N GLU A 217 0.94 13.81 -1.66
CA GLU A 217 1.02 14.57 -2.92
C GLU A 217 2.23 15.51 -2.94
N ALA A 218 2.47 16.23 -1.84
CA ALA A 218 3.64 17.10 -1.71
C ALA A 218 4.96 16.31 -1.74
N ARG A 219 5.01 15.12 -1.13
CA ARG A 219 6.17 14.21 -1.21
C ARG A 219 6.43 13.76 -2.65
N GLU A 220 5.40 13.33 -3.37
CA GLU A 220 5.56 12.89 -4.77
C GLU A 220 6.06 14.02 -5.67
N GLN A 221 5.44 15.20 -5.59
CA GLN A 221 5.85 16.38 -6.35
C GLN A 221 7.30 16.77 -6.05
N GLN A 222 7.69 16.74 -4.78
CA GLN A 222 9.07 17.03 -4.36
C GLN A 222 10.05 15.98 -4.90
N ILE A 223 9.73 14.68 -4.80
CA ILE A 223 10.59 13.61 -5.32
C ILE A 223 10.79 13.78 -6.83
N ARG A 224 9.72 13.99 -7.61
CA ARG A 224 9.83 14.18 -9.07
C ARG A 224 10.71 15.38 -9.41
N LYS A 225 10.50 16.52 -8.73
CA LYS A 225 11.31 17.73 -8.92
C LYS A 225 12.79 17.47 -8.62
N GLU A 226 13.08 16.75 -7.53
CA GLU A 226 14.44 16.43 -7.11
C GLU A 226 15.11 15.39 -8.04
N LEU A 227 14.35 14.39 -8.54
CA LEU A 227 14.82 13.45 -9.57
C LEU A 227 15.21 14.20 -10.85
N ASP A 228 14.35 15.10 -11.34
CA ASP A 228 14.64 15.92 -12.52
C ASP A 228 15.87 16.81 -12.29
N SER A 229 15.94 17.47 -11.14
CA SER A 229 17.05 18.35 -10.76
C SER A 229 18.38 17.61 -10.71
N ALA A 230 18.42 16.46 -10.04
CA ALA A 230 19.60 15.63 -9.91
C ALA A 230 20.03 15.04 -11.27
N THR A 231 19.08 14.64 -12.11
CA THR A 231 19.38 14.09 -13.45
C THR A 231 20.01 15.12 -14.38
N ARG A 232 19.60 16.40 -14.31
CA ARG A 232 20.14 17.48 -15.15
C ARG A 232 21.63 17.73 -14.95
N GLN A 233 22.24 17.21 -13.89
CA GLN A 233 23.69 17.23 -13.69
C GLN A 233 24.43 16.36 -14.72
N VAL A 234 23.73 15.42 -15.37
CA VAL A 234 24.24 14.60 -16.47
C VAL A 234 23.63 15.10 -17.78
N ALA A 235 24.46 15.68 -18.65
CA ALA A 235 23.99 16.29 -19.88
C ALA A 235 23.27 15.27 -20.79
N GLY A 236 22.06 15.62 -21.23
CA GLY A 236 21.25 14.79 -22.13
C GLY A 236 20.66 13.52 -21.49
N ALA A 237 20.78 13.37 -20.17
CA ALA A 237 20.22 12.24 -19.44
C ALA A 237 18.76 12.47 -19.04
N ARG A 238 18.04 11.37 -18.86
CA ARG A 238 16.73 11.30 -18.20
C ARG A 238 16.73 10.15 -17.21
N TRP A 239 15.97 10.26 -16.13
CA TRP A 239 15.74 9.12 -15.26
C TRP A 239 14.65 8.24 -15.88
N ARG A 240 14.79 6.92 -15.74
CA ARG A 240 13.79 5.96 -16.22
C ARG A 240 12.58 6.02 -15.32
N GLU A 241 11.43 6.40 -15.88
CA GLU A 241 10.20 6.47 -15.11
C GLU A 241 9.73 5.09 -14.68
N ASP A 242 9.52 4.93 -13.38
CA ASP A 242 8.92 3.74 -12.78
C ASP A 242 7.90 4.20 -11.73
N LYS A 243 6.63 4.14 -12.12
CA LYS A 243 5.51 4.55 -11.27
C LYS A 243 5.46 3.75 -9.95
N SER A 244 5.68 2.44 -10.02
CA SER A 244 5.61 1.57 -8.85
C SER A 244 6.75 1.82 -7.86
N LEU A 245 7.95 2.11 -8.38
CA LEU A 245 9.08 2.51 -7.55
C LEU A 245 8.81 3.89 -6.93
N LEU A 246 8.28 4.84 -7.69
CA LEU A 246 7.91 6.17 -7.19
C LEU A 246 6.90 6.09 -6.03
N GLU A 247 5.80 5.35 -6.21
CA GLU A 247 4.82 5.09 -5.15
C GLU A 247 5.48 4.48 -3.91
N THR A 248 6.41 3.54 -4.11
CA THR A 248 7.16 2.92 -3.02
C THR A 248 8.03 3.93 -2.27
N VAL A 249 8.82 4.77 -2.97
CA VAL A 249 9.73 5.73 -2.30
C VAL A 249 8.99 6.90 -1.65
N VAL A 250 7.81 7.29 -2.17
CA VAL A 250 6.90 8.20 -1.46
C VAL A 250 6.58 7.59 -0.09
N ASN A 251 6.17 6.32 -0.07
CA ASN A 251 5.85 5.58 1.14
C ASN A 251 7.04 5.16 2.01
N LEU A 252 8.27 5.54 1.65
CA LEU A 252 9.47 5.37 2.48
C LEU A 252 9.95 6.69 3.10
N THR A 253 9.35 7.83 2.74
CA THR A 253 9.84 9.15 3.13
C THR A 253 8.78 10.00 3.84
N GLU A 254 9.23 10.88 4.72
CA GLU A 254 8.47 11.99 5.32
C GLU A 254 8.93 13.34 4.77
N TRP A 255 10.24 13.46 4.47
CA TRP A 255 10.87 14.64 3.88
C TRP A 255 11.91 14.21 2.83
N PRO A 256 11.51 14.09 1.56
CA PRO A 256 12.38 13.51 0.54
C PRO A 256 13.41 14.49 -0.02
N SER A 257 14.60 14.00 -0.31
CA SER A 257 15.57 14.62 -1.22
C SER A 257 16.15 13.55 -2.15
N VAL A 258 16.91 13.93 -3.18
CA VAL A 258 17.51 12.99 -4.12
C VAL A 258 19.00 13.23 -4.25
N VAL A 259 19.76 12.15 -4.37
CA VAL A 259 21.18 12.20 -4.74
C VAL A 259 21.46 11.45 -6.03
N LEU A 260 22.32 12.03 -6.86
CA LEU A 260 22.90 11.39 -8.03
C LEU A 260 24.14 10.61 -7.61
N GLY A 261 24.14 9.31 -7.89
CA GLY A 261 25.27 8.42 -7.73
C GLY A 261 25.80 7.91 -9.07
N SER A 262 26.95 7.24 -9.01
CA SER A 262 27.59 6.63 -10.17
C SER A 262 28.11 5.22 -9.87
N PHE A 263 28.30 4.42 -10.91
CA PHE A 263 28.96 3.12 -10.82
C PHE A 263 29.95 2.93 -11.97
N ASP A 264 30.80 1.91 -11.87
CA ASP A 264 31.82 1.67 -12.90
C ASP A 264 31.17 1.28 -14.23
N ARG A 265 31.66 1.86 -15.33
CA ARG A 265 31.17 1.57 -16.69
C ARG A 265 31.36 0.12 -17.08
N GLU A 266 32.28 -0.62 -16.46
CA GLU A 266 32.45 -2.06 -16.73
C GLU A 266 31.16 -2.85 -16.52
N TYR A 267 30.28 -2.42 -15.60
CA TYR A 267 29.03 -3.12 -15.32
C TYR A 267 28.04 -3.02 -16.47
N LEU A 268 28.17 -2.03 -17.37
CA LEU A 268 27.34 -1.91 -18.56
C LEU A 268 27.57 -3.04 -19.58
N GLN A 269 28.51 -3.95 -19.32
CA GLN A 269 28.65 -5.21 -20.06
C GLN A 269 27.59 -6.25 -19.66
N LEU A 270 26.98 -6.10 -18.47
CA LEU A 270 25.84 -6.91 -18.07
C LEU A 270 24.57 -6.45 -18.79
N PRO A 271 23.59 -7.35 -19.00
CA PRO A 271 22.29 -6.95 -19.52
C PRO A 271 21.65 -5.86 -18.65
N GLU A 272 21.02 -4.91 -19.32
CA GLU A 272 20.44 -3.73 -18.68
C GLU A 272 19.34 -4.11 -17.68
N GLU A 273 18.54 -5.12 -18.01
CA GLU A 273 17.46 -5.65 -17.18
C GLU A 273 18.00 -6.13 -15.83
N VAL A 274 19.17 -6.79 -15.83
CA VAL A 274 19.82 -7.25 -14.60
C VAL A 274 20.22 -6.06 -13.73
N LEU A 275 20.88 -5.06 -14.32
CA LEU A 275 21.33 -3.86 -13.59
C LEU A 275 20.15 -3.08 -13.02
N VAL A 276 19.10 -2.88 -13.83
CA VAL A 276 17.90 -2.13 -13.45
C VAL A 276 17.13 -2.86 -12.36
N THR A 277 16.98 -4.18 -12.44
CA THR A 277 16.36 -4.97 -11.37
C THR A 277 17.15 -4.88 -10.07
N VAL A 278 18.48 -4.98 -10.11
CA VAL A 278 19.32 -4.84 -8.90
C VAL A 278 19.13 -3.45 -8.27
N MET A 279 19.17 -2.38 -9.06
CA MET A 279 18.95 -1.01 -8.59
C MET A 279 17.56 -0.83 -7.98
N ARG A 280 16.52 -1.25 -8.71
CA ARG A 280 15.11 -1.08 -8.35
C ARG A 280 14.71 -1.92 -7.13
N ASP A 281 14.96 -3.22 -7.18
CA ASP A 281 14.37 -4.15 -6.23
C ASP A 281 15.14 -4.19 -4.92
N HIS A 282 16.48 -4.17 -4.98
CA HIS A 282 17.30 -4.31 -3.78
C HIS A 282 17.63 -2.97 -3.12
N GLN A 283 17.68 -1.88 -3.88
CA GLN A 283 18.14 -0.58 -3.38
C GLN A 283 17.16 0.58 -3.58
N LYS A 284 16.06 0.37 -4.33
CA LYS A 284 15.05 1.42 -4.62
C LYS A 284 15.65 2.62 -5.36
N TYR A 285 16.62 2.37 -6.21
CA TYR A 285 17.25 3.39 -7.05
C TYR A 285 16.55 3.48 -8.40
N PHE A 286 16.48 4.70 -8.95
CA PHE A 286 16.05 4.93 -10.31
C PHE A 286 17.26 4.86 -11.25
N ALA A 287 17.10 4.11 -12.34
CA ALA A 287 18.09 4.07 -13.41
C ALA A 287 18.11 5.40 -14.18
N VAL A 288 19.28 5.76 -14.69
CA VAL A 288 19.47 6.94 -15.55
C VAL A 288 19.86 6.46 -16.94
N GLU A 289 19.27 7.05 -17.97
CA GLU A 289 19.46 6.70 -19.37
C GLU A 289 19.72 7.94 -20.22
N ASP A 290 20.32 7.73 -21.40
CA ASP A 290 20.52 8.80 -22.38
C ASP A 290 19.25 9.13 -23.17
N GLY A 291 19.32 10.15 -24.03
CA GLY A 291 18.20 10.54 -24.89
C GLY A 291 17.74 9.47 -25.90
N LYS A 292 18.46 8.36 -26.03
CA LYS A 292 18.09 7.20 -26.86
C LYS A 292 17.54 6.03 -26.02
N GLY A 293 17.44 6.20 -24.71
CA GLY A 293 16.96 5.17 -23.78
C GLY A 293 18.02 4.16 -23.36
N LYS A 294 19.30 4.38 -23.66
CA LYS A 294 20.38 3.48 -23.24
C LYS A 294 20.81 3.80 -21.81
N LEU A 295 20.94 2.77 -20.97
CA LEU A 295 21.42 2.93 -19.59
C LEU A 295 22.78 3.62 -19.51
N LEU A 296 22.87 4.62 -18.63
CA LEU A 296 24.07 5.33 -18.23
C LEU A 296 24.62 4.76 -16.91
N PRO A 297 25.91 4.96 -16.60
CA PRO A 297 26.55 4.46 -15.37
C PRO A 297 26.18 5.30 -14.14
N ASN A 298 24.90 5.66 -14.02
CA ASN A 298 24.36 6.60 -13.06
C ASN A 298 23.04 6.07 -12.49
N PHE A 299 22.75 6.44 -11.25
CA PHE A 299 21.51 6.12 -10.58
C PHE A 299 21.09 7.27 -9.66
N LEU A 300 19.81 7.30 -9.30
CA LEU A 300 19.26 8.26 -8.35
C LEU A 300 18.73 7.51 -7.14
N ALA A 301 19.11 7.97 -5.96
CA ALA A 301 18.60 7.45 -4.69
C ALA A 301 17.76 8.53 -4.00
N VAL A 302 16.54 8.14 -3.61
CA VAL A 302 15.65 9.00 -2.80
C VAL A 302 16.02 8.82 -1.33
N LEU A 303 16.26 9.93 -0.65
CA LEU A 303 16.64 9.99 0.76
C LEU A 303 15.48 10.48 1.60
N ASN A 304 15.45 10.08 2.88
CA ASN A 304 14.58 10.67 3.90
C ASN A 304 15.39 11.63 4.80
N THR A 305 16.14 12.54 4.17
CA THR A 305 17.02 13.54 4.80
C THR A 305 16.99 14.83 3.99
N ASP A 306 17.51 15.91 4.57
CA ASP A 306 17.65 17.20 3.88
C ASP A 306 18.98 17.23 3.10
N GLY A 307 19.05 16.42 2.04
CA GLY A 307 20.22 16.27 1.18
C GLY A 307 21.35 15.42 1.78
N ASP A 308 22.53 15.55 1.15
CA ASP A 308 23.78 14.85 1.50
C ASP A 308 25.00 15.77 1.28
N PRO A 309 25.16 16.83 2.10
CA PRO A 309 26.18 17.86 1.86
C PRO A 309 27.61 17.32 1.91
N GLN A 310 27.85 16.24 2.66
CA GLN A 310 29.17 15.61 2.78
C GLN A 310 29.39 14.48 1.75
N GLY A 311 28.37 14.12 0.97
CA GLY A 311 28.44 13.03 0.01
C GLY A 311 28.54 11.62 0.63
N LEU A 312 28.36 11.49 1.94
CA LEU A 312 28.55 10.23 2.66
C LEU A 312 27.47 9.21 2.30
N ILE A 313 26.24 9.67 2.12
CA ILE A 313 25.12 8.80 1.75
C ILE A 313 25.29 8.32 0.31
N ARG A 314 25.65 9.23 -0.61
CA ARG A 314 26.01 8.88 -2.00
C ARG A 314 27.10 7.82 -2.02
N HIS A 315 28.23 8.04 -1.35
CA HIS A 315 29.33 7.07 -1.34
C HIS A 315 28.95 5.74 -0.70
N GLY A 316 28.12 5.75 0.34
CA GLY A 316 27.55 4.54 0.93
C GLY A 316 26.72 3.74 -0.09
N ASN A 317 25.81 4.42 -0.79
CA ASN A 317 24.96 3.83 -1.83
C ASN A 317 25.78 3.27 -3.00
N GLU A 318 26.80 4.01 -3.48
CA GLU A 318 27.70 3.55 -4.55
C GLU A 318 28.46 2.27 -4.15
N ARG A 319 28.94 2.20 -2.90
CA ARG A 319 29.63 1.00 -2.37
C ARG A 319 28.69 -0.20 -2.28
N VAL A 320 27.47 -0.01 -1.80
CA VAL A 320 26.47 -1.08 -1.70
C VAL A 320 26.07 -1.57 -3.10
N LEU A 321 25.84 -0.66 -4.04
CA LEU A 321 25.49 -1.02 -5.41
C LEU A 321 26.60 -1.80 -6.11
N ARG A 322 27.86 -1.38 -5.93
CA ARG A 322 29.03 -2.10 -6.47
C ARG A 322 29.08 -3.55 -6.00
N ALA A 323 28.85 -3.81 -4.72
CA ALA A 323 28.82 -5.17 -4.19
C ALA A 323 27.71 -6.01 -4.86
N ARG A 324 26.51 -5.44 -5.04
CA ARG A 324 25.40 -6.13 -5.70
C ARG A 324 25.64 -6.39 -7.19
N PHE A 325 26.28 -5.46 -7.90
CA PHE A 325 26.66 -5.69 -9.30
C PHE A 325 27.77 -6.72 -9.44
N ASN A 326 28.70 -6.83 -8.47
CA ASN A 326 29.66 -7.93 -8.45
C ASN A 326 28.99 -9.29 -8.30
N ASP A 327 27.99 -9.40 -7.42
CA ASP A 327 27.20 -10.63 -7.27
C ASP A 327 26.47 -10.99 -8.58
N ALA A 328 25.78 -10.01 -9.18
CA ALA A 328 25.11 -10.20 -10.46
C ALA A 328 26.06 -10.61 -11.59
N LYS A 329 27.24 -9.98 -11.67
CA LYS A 329 28.30 -10.35 -12.62
C LYS A 329 28.77 -11.78 -12.42
N PHE A 330 29.05 -12.15 -11.16
CA PHE A 330 29.48 -13.50 -10.81
C PHE A 330 28.44 -14.56 -11.22
N PHE A 331 27.15 -14.32 -10.94
CA PHE A 331 26.10 -15.25 -11.34
C PHE A 331 25.94 -15.31 -12.86
N TRP A 332 25.94 -14.16 -13.55
CA TRP A 332 25.88 -14.09 -15.01
C TRP A 332 27.01 -14.91 -15.68
N GLU A 333 28.24 -14.78 -15.19
CA GLU A 333 29.41 -15.52 -15.70
C GLU A 333 29.35 -17.01 -15.33
N THR A 334 28.95 -17.32 -14.09
CA THR A 334 28.87 -18.71 -13.62
C THR A 334 27.81 -19.51 -14.36
N ASP A 335 26.65 -18.90 -14.60
CA ASP A 335 25.55 -19.58 -15.27
C ASP A 335 25.84 -19.89 -16.73
N GLN A 336 26.67 -19.07 -17.40
CA GLN A 336 27.11 -19.27 -18.79
C GLN A 336 28.04 -20.46 -18.99
N LYS A 337 28.63 -21.01 -17.91
CA LYS A 337 29.44 -22.24 -17.99
C LYS A 337 28.63 -23.47 -18.37
N HIS A 338 27.30 -23.42 -18.21
CA HIS A 338 26.38 -24.51 -18.57
C HIS A 338 25.27 -23.97 -19.49
N PRO A 339 25.22 -24.38 -20.76
CA PRO A 339 24.24 -23.87 -21.70
C PRO A 339 22.80 -24.25 -21.32
N LEU A 340 21.82 -23.44 -21.73
CA LEU A 340 20.40 -23.65 -21.41
C LEU A 340 19.90 -25.06 -21.76
N ARG A 341 20.42 -25.68 -22.82
CA ARG A 341 20.07 -27.06 -23.22
C ARG A 341 20.36 -28.10 -22.13
N GLU A 342 21.45 -27.93 -21.38
CA GLU A 342 21.85 -28.84 -20.29
C GLU A 342 21.00 -28.63 -19.03
N ARG A 343 20.30 -27.49 -18.96
CA ARG A 343 19.42 -27.13 -17.85
C ARG A 343 18.00 -27.67 -18.01
N LEU A 344 17.57 -28.02 -19.22
CA LEU A 344 16.24 -28.61 -19.45
C LEU A 344 15.96 -29.84 -18.57
N PRO A 345 16.85 -30.87 -18.47
CA PRO A 345 16.62 -32.00 -17.57
C PRO A 345 16.50 -31.62 -16.09
N ARG A 346 17.15 -30.52 -15.66
CA ARG A 346 17.12 -30.04 -14.27
C ARG A 346 15.74 -29.52 -13.87
N LEU A 347 14.89 -29.15 -14.82
CA LEU A 347 13.50 -28.74 -14.55
C LEU A 347 12.65 -29.85 -13.92
N ARG A 348 13.08 -31.11 -13.96
CA ARG A 348 12.43 -32.21 -13.22
C ARG A 348 12.43 -32.00 -11.71
N ASN A 349 13.42 -31.26 -11.21
CA ASN A 349 13.56 -30.94 -9.79
C ASN A 349 12.80 -29.68 -9.38
N VAL A 350 12.17 -28.98 -10.34
CA VAL A 350 11.40 -27.75 -10.08
C VAL A 350 9.93 -28.12 -10.15
N THR A 351 9.26 -28.15 -8.99
CA THR A 351 7.83 -28.48 -8.91
C THR A 351 7.02 -27.37 -9.60
N PHE A 352 6.16 -27.73 -10.56
CA PHE A 352 5.20 -26.78 -11.14
C PHE A 352 3.93 -26.75 -10.28
N GLN A 353 3.31 -27.91 -10.08
CA GLN A 353 2.20 -28.12 -9.16
C GLN A 353 2.16 -29.61 -8.80
N LYS A 354 1.77 -29.94 -7.56
CA LYS A 354 1.85 -31.28 -6.97
C LYS A 354 1.29 -32.41 -7.87
N ASP A 355 0.14 -32.19 -8.49
CA ASP A 355 -0.61 -33.15 -9.31
C ASP A 355 -0.29 -33.04 -10.81
N PHE A 356 0.24 -31.89 -11.25
CA PHE A 356 0.64 -31.64 -12.64
C PHE A 356 2.13 -31.88 -12.91
N GLY A 357 2.90 -32.24 -11.87
CA GLY A 357 4.29 -32.63 -11.95
C GLY A 357 5.27 -31.45 -11.96
N SER A 358 6.40 -31.67 -12.63
CA SER A 358 7.52 -30.74 -12.68
C SER A 358 7.39 -29.70 -13.79
N TYR A 359 8.24 -28.67 -13.77
CA TYR A 359 8.38 -27.75 -14.89
C TYR A 359 8.90 -28.45 -16.14
N TYR A 360 9.65 -29.55 -16.02
CA TYR A 360 10.01 -30.36 -17.18
C TYR A 360 8.78 -30.93 -17.87
N ASP A 361 7.85 -31.52 -17.09
CA ASP A 361 6.62 -32.11 -17.61
C ASP A 361 5.74 -31.05 -18.26
N LYS A 362 5.63 -29.87 -17.63
CA LYS A 362 4.95 -28.71 -18.22
C LYS A 362 5.60 -28.28 -19.53
N THR A 363 6.91 -28.13 -19.56
CA THR A 363 7.66 -27.73 -20.75
C THR A 363 7.43 -28.69 -21.92
N MET A 364 7.44 -30.01 -21.68
CA MET A 364 7.13 -31.00 -22.71
C MET A 364 5.68 -30.90 -23.21
N ARG A 365 4.71 -30.65 -22.32
CA ARG A 365 3.31 -30.40 -22.73
C ARG A 365 3.19 -29.14 -23.59
N VAL A 366 3.80 -28.03 -23.17
CA VAL A 366 3.81 -26.77 -23.92
C VAL A 366 4.46 -26.96 -25.29
N GLN A 367 5.61 -27.62 -25.36
CA GLN A 367 6.27 -27.89 -26.63
C GLN A 367 5.39 -28.70 -27.58
N ARG A 368 4.70 -29.74 -27.10
CA ARG A 368 3.75 -30.53 -27.94
C ARG A 368 2.62 -29.67 -28.47
N LEU A 369 2.03 -28.82 -27.62
CA LEU A 369 0.99 -27.89 -28.03
C LEU A 369 1.52 -26.92 -29.10
N CYS A 370 2.68 -26.32 -28.87
CA CYS A 370 3.30 -25.41 -29.84
C CYS A 370 3.59 -26.11 -31.18
N SER A 371 4.04 -27.37 -31.17
CA SER A 371 4.25 -28.15 -32.40
C SER A 371 2.95 -28.40 -33.15
N TRP A 372 1.88 -28.79 -32.46
CA TRP A 372 0.56 -28.95 -33.06
C TRP A 372 0.02 -27.62 -33.63
N THR A 373 0.18 -26.52 -32.90
CA THR A 373 -0.19 -25.17 -33.38
C THR A 373 0.61 -24.79 -34.63
N CYS A 374 1.90 -25.15 -34.71
CA CYS A 374 2.70 -24.90 -35.91
C CYS A 374 2.17 -25.65 -37.14
N GLU A 375 1.65 -26.87 -36.97
CA GLU A 375 1.04 -27.63 -38.06
C GLU A 375 -0.23 -26.93 -38.56
N LEU A 376 -1.11 -26.51 -37.63
CA LEU A 376 -2.33 -25.77 -37.99
C LEU A 376 -2.03 -24.46 -38.73
N ILE A 377 -1.05 -23.69 -38.26
CA ILE A 377 -0.63 -22.43 -38.90
C ILE A 377 -0.11 -22.69 -40.31
N ARG A 378 0.70 -23.74 -40.49
CA ARG A 378 1.23 -24.15 -41.79
C ARG A 378 0.10 -24.59 -42.74
N ASP A 379 -0.86 -25.36 -42.25
CA ASP A 379 -2.01 -25.83 -43.02
C ASP A 379 -2.94 -24.68 -43.44
N ALA A 380 -2.96 -23.59 -42.64
CA ALA A 380 -3.62 -22.33 -42.98
C ALA A 380 -2.82 -21.46 -43.98
N GLY A 381 -1.67 -21.93 -44.48
CA GLY A 381 -0.84 -21.22 -45.46
C GLY A 381 0.01 -20.09 -44.89
N LEU A 382 0.10 -19.96 -43.56
CA LEU A 382 0.90 -18.93 -42.90
C LEU A 382 2.35 -19.39 -42.72
N GLN A 383 3.29 -18.44 -42.82
CA GLN A 383 4.71 -18.71 -42.62
C GLN A 383 5.02 -18.88 -41.13
N ILE A 384 5.73 -19.95 -40.78
CA ILE A 384 6.19 -20.22 -39.43
C ILE A 384 7.53 -20.95 -39.47
N ARG A 385 8.33 -20.82 -38.40
CA ARG A 385 9.61 -21.52 -38.22
C ARG A 385 9.48 -22.57 -37.10
N PRO A 386 8.99 -23.79 -37.38
CA PRO A 386 8.69 -24.77 -36.33
C PRO A 386 9.89 -25.14 -35.45
N GLY A 387 11.12 -25.15 -36.01
CA GLY A 387 12.34 -25.41 -35.26
C GLY A 387 12.66 -24.33 -34.21
N VAL A 388 12.39 -23.06 -34.53
CA VAL A 388 12.54 -21.94 -33.58
C VAL A 388 11.54 -22.10 -32.45
N VAL A 389 10.27 -22.31 -32.78
CA VAL A 389 9.19 -22.48 -31.80
C VAL A 389 9.46 -23.67 -30.89
N HIS A 390 9.86 -24.81 -31.46
CA HIS A 390 10.20 -26.02 -30.70
C HIS A 390 11.33 -25.75 -29.70
N LYS A 391 12.44 -25.14 -30.16
CA LYS A 391 13.60 -24.87 -29.29
C LYS A 391 13.25 -23.83 -28.22
N ALA A 392 12.56 -22.76 -28.58
CA ALA A 392 12.12 -21.73 -27.64
C ALA A 392 11.22 -22.33 -26.55
N ALA A 393 10.22 -23.14 -26.93
CA ALA A 393 9.33 -23.80 -25.98
C ALA A 393 10.11 -24.71 -25.00
N CYS A 394 11.11 -25.45 -25.47
CA CYS A 394 11.97 -26.28 -24.64
C CYS A 394 12.84 -25.47 -23.66
N LEU A 395 13.37 -24.33 -24.09
CA LEU A 395 14.33 -23.55 -23.30
C LEU A 395 13.67 -22.48 -22.41
N ALA A 396 12.41 -22.14 -22.69
CA ALA A 396 11.67 -21.01 -22.13
C ALA A 396 11.63 -20.89 -20.60
N LYS A 397 11.81 -21.99 -19.85
CA LYS A 397 11.78 -22.02 -18.38
C LYS A 397 13.08 -22.53 -17.76
N THR A 398 14.12 -22.76 -18.57
CA THR A 398 15.39 -23.37 -18.10
C THR A 398 16.18 -22.46 -17.16
N ASP A 399 15.94 -21.16 -17.29
CA ASP A 399 16.49 -20.10 -16.46
C ASP A 399 16.05 -20.19 -14.98
N LEU A 400 14.93 -20.83 -14.67
CA LEU A 400 14.52 -21.17 -13.29
C LEU A 400 15.58 -21.95 -12.49
N THR A 401 16.55 -22.56 -13.18
CA THR A 401 17.63 -23.34 -12.57
C THR A 401 18.95 -22.57 -12.50
N THR A 402 18.98 -21.31 -12.93
CA THR A 402 20.15 -20.44 -12.92
C THR A 402 20.34 -19.78 -11.56
N GLU A 403 21.59 -19.55 -11.16
CA GLU A 403 21.89 -18.85 -9.91
C GLU A 403 21.41 -17.40 -9.98
N LEU A 404 21.50 -16.76 -11.16
CA LEU A 404 21.02 -15.40 -11.35
C LEU A 404 19.52 -15.26 -11.08
N VAL A 405 18.68 -16.18 -11.57
CA VAL A 405 17.22 -16.15 -11.29
C VAL A 405 16.91 -16.55 -9.85
N LYS A 406 17.73 -17.39 -9.21
CA LYS A 406 17.55 -17.69 -7.78
C LYS A 406 17.77 -16.47 -6.90
N GLU A 407 18.78 -15.65 -7.22
CA GLU A 407 19.04 -14.40 -6.51
C GLU A 407 18.02 -13.31 -6.90
N PHE A 408 17.70 -13.19 -8.20
CA PHE A 408 16.84 -12.14 -8.75
C PHE A 408 15.59 -12.74 -9.41
N THR A 409 14.66 -13.23 -8.59
CA THR A 409 13.49 -13.98 -9.06
C THR A 409 12.59 -13.19 -10.02
N GLY A 410 12.62 -11.85 -9.96
CA GLY A 410 11.89 -10.97 -10.89
C GLY A 410 12.39 -11.04 -12.33
N LEU A 411 13.58 -11.60 -12.57
CA LEU A 411 14.17 -11.77 -13.90
C LEU A 411 13.85 -13.11 -14.55
N GLN A 412 13.01 -13.94 -13.91
CA GLN A 412 12.54 -15.17 -14.52
C GLN A 412 11.92 -14.88 -15.89
N GLY A 413 12.34 -15.64 -16.90
CA GLY A 413 11.95 -15.53 -18.28
C GLY A 413 12.88 -14.66 -19.10
N ILE A 414 13.04 -13.42 -18.64
CA ILE A 414 13.90 -12.38 -19.25
C ILE A 414 15.32 -12.91 -19.38
N VAL A 415 15.88 -13.45 -18.30
CA VAL A 415 17.23 -14.01 -18.27
C VAL A 415 17.39 -15.23 -19.18
N GLY A 416 16.34 -16.03 -19.37
CA GLY A 416 16.35 -17.12 -20.35
C GLY A 416 16.58 -16.63 -21.78
N GLY A 417 15.91 -15.54 -22.17
CA GLY A 417 16.10 -14.89 -23.46
C GLY A 417 17.52 -14.33 -23.58
N LEU A 418 17.97 -13.58 -22.58
CA LEU A 418 19.31 -12.98 -22.55
C LEU A 418 20.43 -14.03 -22.64
N TYR A 419 20.31 -15.17 -21.95
CA TYR A 419 21.27 -16.26 -22.09
C TYR A 419 21.23 -16.88 -23.49
N ALA A 420 20.06 -17.08 -24.09
CA ALA A 420 19.95 -17.56 -25.47
C ALA A 420 20.60 -16.60 -26.50
N GLN A 421 20.66 -15.30 -26.18
CA GLN A 421 21.34 -14.30 -27.00
C GLN A 421 22.87 -14.35 -26.94
N VAL A 422 23.47 -15.00 -25.94
CA VAL A 422 24.94 -15.02 -25.77
C VAL A 422 25.54 -16.43 -25.78
N GLN A 423 24.74 -17.45 -25.50
CA GLN A 423 25.18 -18.84 -25.47
C GLN A 423 25.06 -19.53 -26.82
N ASP A 424 25.94 -20.52 -27.06
CA ASP A 424 25.80 -21.44 -28.18
C ASP A 424 24.71 -22.48 -27.89
N LEU A 425 23.55 -22.30 -28.49
CA LEU A 425 22.38 -23.17 -28.29
C LEU A 425 22.58 -24.54 -28.94
N ASP A 426 23.09 -24.58 -30.18
CA ASP A 426 23.48 -25.80 -30.89
C ASP A 426 24.65 -25.48 -31.83
N ARG A 427 25.61 -26.42 -31.92
CA ARG A 427 26.80 -26.26 -32.77
C ARG A 427 26.41 -25.94 -34.22
N GLY A 428 26.89 -24.81 -34.73
CA GLY A 428 26.65 -24.39 -36.11
C GLY A 428 25.30 -23.73 -36.37
N MET A 429 24.53 -23.40 -35.32
CA MET A 429 23.28 -22.66 -35.47
C MET A 429 23.51 -21.26 -36.06
N PRO A 430 22.77 -20.85 -37.11
CA PRO A 430 22.87 -19.49 -37.64
C PRO A 430 22.46 -18.44 -36.61
N ASN A 431 23.18 -17.31 -36.56
CA ASN A 431 22.92 -16.23 -35.60
C ASN A 431 21.46 -15.71 -35.65
N GLU A 432 20.88 -15.55 -36.84
CA GLU A 432 19.48 -15.14 -37.00
C GLU A 432 18.48 -16.15 -36.41
N THR A 433 18.82 -17.44 -36.41
CA THR A 433 17.99 -18.48 -35.79
C THR A 433 18.11 -18.42 -34.28
N ARG A 434 19.32 -18.25 -33.77
CA ARG A 434 19.59 -18.10 -32.35
C ARG A 434 18.89 -16.86 -31.78
N GLN A 435 18.98 -15.73 -32.48
CA GLN A 435 18.31 -14.48 -32.09
C GLN A 435 16.79 -14.67 -32.05
N ALA A 436 16.19 -15.26 -33.10
CA ALA A 436 14.75 -15.52 -33.10
C ALA A 436 14.29 -16.43 -31.94
N ILE A 437 15.09 -17.43 -31.56
CA ILE A 437 14.81 -18.28 -30.39
C ILE A 437 14.86 -17.44 -29.12
N ALA A 438 15.89 -16.61 -28.98
CA ALA A 438 16.10 -15.79 -27.80
C ALA A 438 14.98 -14.75 -27.61
N ASP A 439 14.61 -14.06 -28.69
CA ASP A 439 13.49 -13.11 -28.71
C ASP A 439 12.18 -13.82 -28.35
N THR A 440 11.91 -15.00 -28.93
CA THR A 440 10.71 -15.78 -28.56
C THR A 440 10.67 -16.15 -27.07
N ILE A 441 11.83 -16.49 -26.48
CA ILE A 441 11.91 -16.79 -25.03
C ILE A 441 11.72 -15.52 -24.20
N TYR A 442 12.26 -14.39 -24.66
CA TYR A 442 12.17 -13.10 -23.98
C TYR A 442 10.73 -12.55 -24.01
N ASP A 443 10.12 -12.53 -25.19
CA ASP A 443 8.82 -11.89 -25.47
C ASP A 443 7.64 -12.54 -24.74
N GLN A 444 7.73 -13.83 -24.39
CA GLN A 444 6.66 -14.49 -23.63
C GLN A 444 6.42 -13.86 -22.23
N TYR A 445 7.35 -13.00 -21.77
CA TYR A 445 7.31 -12.30 -20.49
C TYR A 445 7.14 -10.78 -20.64
N GLN A 446 7.04 -10.28 -21.87
CA GLN A 446 6.55 -8.93 -22.11
C GLN A 446 5.03 -8.89 -21.89
N PRO A 447 4.49 -7.78 -21.34
CA PRO A 447 3.07 -7.63 -21.05
C PRO A 447 2.16 -7.63 -22.27
#